data_AF-A0A1Y4P1N1-F1
#
_entry.id   AF-A0A1Y4P1N1-F1
#
_cell.length_a   1.000
_cell.length_b   1.000
_cell.length_c   1.000
_cell.angle_alpha   90.00
_cell.angle_beta   90.00
_cell.angle_gamma   90.00
#
_symmetry.space_group_name_H-M   'P 1'
#
loop_
_entity.id
_entity.type
_entity.pdbx_description
1 polymer ?
#
loop_
_entity_poly.entity_id
_entity_poly.type
_entity_poly.pdbx_seq_one_letter_code
_entity_poly.pdbx_strand_id
1 'polypeptide(L)'
;MSFSSENTRETEIKVVIYKYHDIDDTVKAIEQEHNRINGTPTSLEMNLYYSRWHLRHGSGPFKTVIFNYAHNKSADYPGEITWHRF
;
A
#
# COMPACT_ATOMS: atom_id res chain seq x y z
N MET A 1 -1.13 -13.46 -32.36
CA MET A 1 -0.11 -13.06 -31.36
C MET A 1 -0.81 -12.99 -30.02
N SER A 2 -0.51 -13.91 -29.10
CA SER A 2 -1.03 -13.88 -27.73
C SER A 2 -0.06 -13.08 -26.89
N PHE A 3 -0.46 -11.88 -26.47
CA PHE A 3 0.23 -11.15 -25.42
C PHE A 3 -0.10 -11.84 -24.10
N SER A 4 0.83 -12.61 -23.54
CA SER A 4 0.81 -12.91 -22.13
C SER A 4 1.14 -11.60 -21.40
N SER A 5 0.13 -10.80 -21.07
CA SER A 5 0.32 -9.77 -20.07
C SER A 5 0.61 -10.51 -18.78
N GLU A 6 1.88 -10.58 -18.40
CA GLU A 6 2.26 -10.87 -17.03
C GLU A 6 1.36 -9.98 -16.17
N ASN A 7 0.45 -10.59 -15.40
CA ASN A 7 -0.67 -9.90 -14.74
C ASN A 7 -0.10 -9.15 -13.52
N THR A 8 0.74 -8.15 -13.78
CA THR A 8 1.28 -7.24 -12.79
C THR A 8 0.19 -6.25 -12.43
N ARG A 9 -0.32 -6.38 -11.20
CA ARG A 9 -1.40 -5.54 -10.70
C ARG A 9 -0.80 -4.56 -9.71
N GLU A 10 -0.40 -3.39 -10.19
CA GLU A 10 0.00 -2.28 -9.33
C GLU A 10 -1.25 -1.64 -8.74
N THR A 11 -1.33 -1.50 -7.41
CA THR A 11 -2.51 -0.96 -6.72
C THR A 11 -2.13 0.23 -5.85
N GLU A 12 -2.88 1.33 -5.97
CA GLU A 12 -2.76 2.50 -5.11
C GLU A 12 -4.03 2.65 -4.25
N ILE A 13 -3.86 2.90 -2.95
CA ILE A 13 -4.96 3.29 -2.05
C ILE A 13 -4.65 4.58 -1.31
N LYS A 14 -5.68 5.42 -1.13
CA LYS A 14 -5.61 6.67 -0.37
C LYS A 14 -6.36 6.51 0.94
N VAL A 15 -5.67 6.66 2.06
CA VAL A 15 -6.20 6.41 3.40
C VAL A 15 -6.17 7.70 4.20
N VAL A 16 -7.28 8.03 4.85
CA VAL A 16 -7.33 9.17 5.80
C VAL A 16 -7.18 8.63 7.22
N ILE A 17 -6.13 9.08 7.90
CA ILE A 17 -5.83 8.69 9.28
C ILE A 17 -6.25 9.82 10.22
N TYR A 18 -7.21 9.54 11.10
CA TYR A 18 -7.71 10.52 12.09
C TYR A 18 -6.98 10.47 13.43
N LYS A 19 -6.32 9.34 13.75
CA LYS A 19 -5.55 9.16 14.98
C LYS A 19 -4.19 8.56 14.62
N TYR A 20 -3.11 9.18 15.10
CA TYR A 20 -1.73 8.79 14.78
C TYR A 20 -1.17 7.67 15.67
N HIS A 21 -1.96 7.16 16.60
CA HIS A 21 -1.55 6.02 17.41
C HIS A 21 -1.56 4.77 16.53
N ASP A 22 -0.50 3.97 16.64
CA ASP A 22 -0.40 2.65 16.02
C ASP A 22 -0.58 2.67 14.49
N ILE A 23 0.01 3.68 13.82
CA ILE A 23 -0.04 3.81 12.35
C ILE A 23 0.48 2.55 11.68
N ASP A 24 1.55 1.95 12.18
CA ASP A 24 2.16 0.79 11.54
C ASP A 24 1.26 -0.45 11.63
N ASP A 25 0.57 -0.66 12.75
CA ASP A 25 -0.41 -1.74 12.89
C ASP A 25 -1.66 -1.48 12.06
N THR A 26 -2.11 -0.23 12.01
CA THR A 26 -3.24 0.19 11.15
C THR A 26 -2.93 -0.05 9.68
N VAL A 27 -1.73 0.31 9.24
CA VAL A 27 -1.26 0.10 7.86
C VAL A 27 -1.22 -1.40 7.52
N LYS A 28 -0.70 -2.25 8.40
CA LYS A 28 -0.72 -3.71 8.21
C LYS A 28 -2.13 -4.28 8.16
N ALA A 29 -3.03 -3.83 9.04
CA ALA A 29 -4.42 -4.29 9.03
C ALA A 29 -5.15 -3.91 7.72
N ILE A 30 -4.89 -2.72 7.19
CA ILE A 30 -5.44 -2.27 5.90
C ILE A 30 -4.89 -3.11 4.75
N GLU A 31 -3.58 -3.38 4.74
CA GLU A 31 -2.94 -4.23 3.72
C GLU A 31 -3.52 -5.65 3.71
N GLN A 32 -3.66 -6.27 4.88
CA GLN A 32 -4.25 -7.60 5.02
C GLN A 32 -5.72 -7.64 4.55
N GLU A 33 -6.55 -6.68 4.98
CA GLU A 33 -7.96 -6.63 4.59
C GLU A 33 -8.13 -6.33 3.10
N HIS A 34 -7.32 -5.42 2.54
CA HIS A 34 -7.27 -5.17 1.11
C HIS A 34 -6.98 -6.47 0.33
N ASN A 35 -5.91 -7.17 0.72
CA ASN A 35 -5.49 -8.40 0.05
C ASN A 35 -6.52 -9.53 0.21
N ARG A 36 -7.20 -9.61 1.35
CA ARG A 36 -8.27 -10.59 1.61
C ARG A 36 -9.48 -10.38 0.69
N ILE A 37 -9.85 -9.13 0.38
CA ILE A 37 -11.02 -8.79 -0.42
C ILE A 37 -10.70 -8.82 -1.92
N ASN A 38 -9.56 -8.23 -2.32
CA ASN A 38 -9.23 -7.97 -3.72
C ASN A 38 -8.19 -8.94 -4.30
N GLY A 39 -7.61 -9.81 -3.47
CA GLY A 39 -6.42 -10.60 -3.80
C GLY A 39 -5.14 -9.79 -3.65
N THR A 40 -3.99 -10.48 -3.67
CA THR A 40 -2.68 -9.86 -3.51
C THR A 40 -2.20 -9.23 -4.83
N PRO A 41 -1.92 -7.91 -4.85
CA PRO A 41 -1.36 -7.23 -6.01
C PRO A 41 0.14 -7.51 -6.17
N THR A 42 0.75 -6.97 -7.21
CA THR A 42 2.22 -7.02 -7.42
C THR A 42 2.93 -6.00 -6.53
N SER A 43 2.37 -4.80 -6.42
CA SER A 43 2.68 -3.82 -5.38
C SER A 43 1.41 -3.16 -4.87
N LEU A 44 1.42 -2.78 -3.59
CA LEU A 44 0.39 -1.95 -2.96
C LEU A 44 1.04 -0.67 -2.42
N GLU A 45 0.74 0.47 -3.04
CA GLU A 45 1.08 1.79 -2.55
C GLU A 45 -0.06 2.36 -1.70
N MET A 46 0.24 2.69 -0.44
CA MET A 46 -0.69 3.26 0.51
C MET A 46 -0.29 4.70 0.86
N ASN A 47 -1.08 5.65 0.38
CA ASN A 47 -0.90 7.08 0.61
C ASN A 47 -1.75 7.54 1.79
N LEU A 48 -1.08 7.90 2.91
CA LEU A 48 -1.73 8.31 4.15
C LEU A 48 -1.89 9.83 4.23
N TYR A 49 -3.12 10.28 4.52
CA TYR A 49 -3.49 11.70 4.61
C TYR A 49 -4.00 12.06 6.00
N TYR A 50 -3.65 13.26 6.46
CA TYR A 50 -4.06 13.80 7.76
C TYR A 50 -5.56 14.06 7.87
N SER A 51 -6.21 14.36 6.75
CA SER A 51 -7.65 14.58 6.72
C SER A 51 -8.19 14.45 5.30
N ARG A 52 -9.51 14.30 5.21
CA ARG A 52 -10.22 14.39 3.91
C ARG A 52 -10.00 15.74 3.22
N TRP A 53 -9.73 16.80 3.97
CA TRP A 53 -9.46 18.12 3.39
C TRP A 53 -8.15 18.10 2.59
N HIS A 54 -7.05 17.61 3.18
CA HIS A 54 -5.76 17.48 2.50
C HIS A 54 -5.87 16.67 1.21
N LEU A 55 -6.55 15.52 1.29
CA LEU A 55 -6.80 14.65 0.13
C LEU A 55 -7.56 15.36 -1.00
N ARG A 56 -8.59 16.16 -0.67
CA ARG A 56 -9.42 16.86 -1.67
C ARG A 56 -8.73 18.07 -2.29
N HIS A 57 -7.89 18.76 -1.53
CA HIS A 57 -7.24 20.00 -1.96
C HIS A 57 -5.83 19.77 -2.54
N GLY A 58 -5.49 18.51 -2.87
CA GLY A 58 -4.24 18.17 -3.55
C GLY A 58 -2.99 18.33 -2.67
N SER A 59 -3.15 18.40 -1.35
CA SER A 59 -2.00 18.27 -0.45
C SER A 59 -1.40 16.87 -0.59
N GLY A 60 -0.08 16.74 -0.51
CA GLY A 60 0.58 15.43 -0.54
C GLY A 60 0.21 14.56 0.68
N PRO A 61 0.39 13.23 0.57
CA PRO A 61 0.31 12.36 1.73
C PRO A 61 1.41 12.72 2.74
N PHE A 62 1.14 12.53 4.03
CA PHE A 62 2.16 12.73 5.06
C PHE A 62 3.11 11.52 5.17
N LYS A 63 2.67 10.36 4.70
CA LYS A 63 3.44 9.11 4.64
C LYS A 63 2.91 8.26 3.50
N THR A 64 3.84 7.70 2.75
CA THR A 64 3.57 6.70 1.70
C THR A 64 4.26 5.41 2.11
N VAL A 65 3.52 4.30 2.06
CA VAL A 65 4.03 2.96 2.35
C VAL A 65 3.83 2.10 1.10
N ILE A 66 4.89 1.42 0.65
CA ILE A 66 4.84 0.57 -0.53
C ILE A 66 5.12 -0.87 -0.09
N PHE A 67 4.21 -1.78 -0.43
CA PHE A 67 4.37 -3.23 -0.24
C PHE A 67 4.66 -3.88 -1.57
N ASN A 68 5.87 -4.40 -1.76
CA ASN A 68 6.25 -5.12 -2.98
C ASN A 68 6.12 -6.63 -2.76
N TYR A 69 5.19 -7.27 -3.49
CA TYR A 69 4.97 -8.72 -3.43
C TYR A 69 5.68 -9.47 -4.58
N ALA A 70 6.11 -8.74 -5.61
CA ALA A 70 6.74 -9.26 -6.81
C ALA A 70 8.06 -10.03 -6.59
N HIS A 71 8.60 -10.05 -5.37
CA HIS A 71 9.94 -10.55 -5.09
C HIS A 71 10.04 -11.88 -4.33
N ASN A 72 8.96 -12.67 -4.18
CA ASN A 72 9.04 -13.90 -3.39
C ASN A 72 8.55 -15.14 -4.18
N LYS A 73 9.35 -15.62 -5.14
CA LYS A 73 9.39 -17.05 -5.51
C LYS A 73 10.34 -17.82 -4.57
N SER A 74 10.17 -17.67 -3.27
CA SER A 74 10.64 -18.61 -2.26
C SER A 74 9.96 -18.25 -0.95
N ALA A 75 9.46 -19.28 -0.28
CA ALA A 75 8.64 -19.23 0.90
C ALA A 75 9.15 -18.27 1.99
N ASP A 76 8.19 -17.71 2.74
CA ASP A 76 8.32 -17.39 4.17
C ASP A 76 9.10 -16.12 4.57
N TYR A 77 8.69 -14.90 4.15
CA TYR A 77 8.96 -13.65 4.91
C TYR A 77 7.95 -12.52 4.58
N PRO A 78 7.58 -11.66 5.56
CA PRO A 78 6.67 -10.54 5.38
C PRO A 78 7.36 -9.39 4.62
N GLY A 79 6.64 -8.74 3.71
CA GLY A 79 7.17 -7.75 2.77
C GLY A 79 8.06 -6.68 3.41
N GLU A 80 9.17 -6.36 2.73
CA GLU A 80 10.08 -5.28 3.11
C GLU A 80 9.36 -3.92 3.07
N ILE A 81 9.32 -3.23 4.21
CA ILE A 81 8.87 -1.83 4.29
C ILE A 81 10.07 -0.95 3.94
N THR A 82 10.12 -0.43 2.72
CA THR A 82 11.10 0.58 2.34
C THR A 82 10.63 1.98 2.77
N TRP A 83 11.36 2.58 3.71
CA TRP A 83 11.13 3.94 4.17
C TRP A 83 11.83 4.94 3.25
N HIS A 84 11.07 5.70 2.46
CA HIS A 84 11.61 6.92 1.85
C HIS A 84 11.52 8.08 2.85
N ARG A 85 12.67 8.52 3.36
CA ARG A 85 12.81 9.70 4.23
C ARG A 85 12.98 10.94 3.33
N PHE A 86 12.15 11.97 3.56
CA PHE A 86 12.36 13.32 3.02
C PHE A 86 13.40 14.09 3.82
#